data_AF-A0A8T7B6Y3-F1
#
_entry.id   AF-A0A8T7B6Y3-F1
#
_cell.length_a   1.000
_cell.length_b   1.000
_cell.length_c   1.000
_cell.angle_alpha   90.00
_cell.angle_beta   90.00
_cell.angle_gamma   90.00
#
_symmetry.space_group_name_H-M   'P 1'
#
loop_
_entity.id
_entity.type
_entity.pdbx_description
1 polymer ?
#
loop_
_entity_poly.entity_id
_entity_poly.type
_entity_poly.pdbx_seq_one_letter_code
_entity_poly.pdbx_strand_id
1 'polypeptide(L)'
;MHAVVTPLDLRSANRPGFDQVITDIADYVCDAEITSEVAYDTARWCLADSIACMFQAHDYPACTKLLGPIVPGATLPGGARVPGTAYELDPTQAAFNIGALVRWLDFNDTWLAAEWGHPSDNLGSILAVADFLSRRNEAVGEAGLTVKDVLTWMIKAHEIQGVLALENSFNRVGLD
;
A
#
# COMPACT_ATOMS: atom_id res chain seq x y z
N MET A 1 -12.98 -28.92 -14.80
CA MET A 1 -12.29 -30.06 -14.15
C MET A 1 -12.44 -29.83 -12.65
N HIS A 2 -13.29 -30.59 -11.96
CA HIS A 2 -13.48 -30.45 -10.51
C HIS A 2 -12.20 -30.91 -9.80
N ALA A 3 -11.54 -30.02 -9.06
CA ALA A 3 -10.46 -30.39 -8.17
C ALA A 3 -11.02 -31.31 -7.08
N VAL A 4 -10.51 -32.54 -7.03
CA VAL A 4 -10.80 -33.49 -5.95
C VAL A 4 -10.12 -32.95 -4.70
N VAL A 5 -10.89 -32.40 -3.76
CA VAL A 5 -10.38 -32.04 -2.44
C VAL A 5 -10.17 -33.35 -1.68
N THR A 6 -8.92 -33.79 -1.60
CA THR A 6 -8.52 -34.92 -0.76
C THR A 6 -8.83 -34.58 0.71
N PRO A 7 -9.45 -35.47 1.50
CA PRO A 7 -9.71 -35.21 2.90
C PRO A 7 -8.41 -34.90 3.65
N LEU A 8 -8.38 -33.78 4.38
CA LEU A 8 -7.22 -33.38 5.17
C LEU A 8 -6.97 -34.44 6.25
N ASP A 9 -5.88 -35.20 6.14
CA ASP A 9 -5.45 -36.13 7.18
C ASP A 9 -4.84 -35.35 8.35
N LEU A 10 -5.64 -35.13 9.40
CA LEU A 10 -5.22 -34.43 10.62
C LEU A 10 -4.09 -35.14 11.39
N ARG A 11 -3.73 -36.38 11.03
CA ARG A 11 -2.61 -37.13 11.63
C ARG A 11 -1.34 -37.08 10.77
N SER A 12 -1.42 -36.51 9.58
CA SER A 12 -0.27 -36.35 8.70
C SER A 12 0.67 -35.28 9.24
N ALA A 13 1.96 -35.61 9.35
CA ALA A 13 3.02 -34.64 9.61
C ALA A 13 3.46 -33.88 8.33
N ASN A 14 2.85 -34.18 7.19
CA ASN A 14 3.12 -33.49 5.94
C ASN A 14 2.51 -32.08 5.99
N ARG A 15 3.37 -31.06 5.95
CA ARG A 15 2.93 -29.66 5.95
C ARG A 15 2.27 -29.35 4.60
N PRO A 16 0.99 -28.94 4.57
CA PRO A 16 0.37 -28.53 3.31
C PRO A 16 1.09 -27.30 2.73
N GLY A 17 1.00 -27.15 1.41
CA GLY A 17 1.39 -25.91 0.75
C GLY A 17 0.51 -24.73 1.19
N PHE A 18 0.87 -23.52 0.75
CA PHE A 18 0.01 -22.36 0.92
C PHE A 18 -1.28 -22.50 0.11
N ASP A 19 -2.35 -21.84 0.56
CA ASP A 19 -3.61 -21.78 -0.17
C ASP A 19 -3.40 -21.08 -1.52
N GLN A 20 -4.15 -21.52 -2.53
CA GLN A 20 -3.97 -21.05 -3.91
C GLN A 20 -4.04 -19.52 -4.04
N VAL A 21 -4.95 -18.87 -3.32
CA VAL A 21 -5.08 -17.40 -3.33
C VAL A 21 -3.79 -16.71 -2.87
N ILE A 22 -3.10 -17.26 -1.87
CA ILE A 22 -1.83 -16.71 -1.37
C ILE A 22 -0.73 -16.91 -2.42
N THR A 23 -0.68 -18.10 -3.03
CA THR A 23 0.26 -18.41 -4.10
C THR A 23 0.05 -17.49 -5.32
N ASP A 24 -1.17 -17.31 -5.79
CA ASP A 24 -1.48 -16.47 -6.95
C ASP A 24 -1.08 -15.00 -6.73
N ILE A 25 -1.34 -14.47 -5.52
CA ILE A 25 -0.90 -13.11 -5.16
C ILE A 25 0.62 -13.02 -5.15
N ALA A 26 1.32 -14.00 -4.57
CA ALA A 26 2.77 -14.02 -4.50
C ALA A 26 3.42 -14.09 -5.89
N ASP A 27 2.92 -14.98 -6.75
CA ASP A 27 3.40 -15.16 -8.12
C ASP A 27 3.15 -13.87 -8.95
N TYR A 28 1.97 -13.25 -8.80
CA TYR A 28 1.68 -11.96 -9.44
C TYR A 28 2.64 -10.84 -8.98
N VAL A 29 2.87 -10.73 -7.67
CA VAL A 29 3.73 -9.70 -7.08
C VAL A 29 5.19 -9.89 -7.53
N CYS A 30 5.68 -11.12 -7.54
CA CYS A 30 7.08 -11.44 -7.87
C CYS A 30 7.37 -11.42 -9.37
N ASP A 31 6.47 -11.99 -10.18
CA ASP A 31 6.82 -12.37 -11.56
C ASP A 31 6.09 -11.56 -12.63
N ALA A 32 4.93 -10.96 -12.32
CA ALA A 32 4.17 -10.23 -13.33
C ALA A 32 4.86 -8.92 -13.73
N GLU A 33 5.08 -8.74 -15.04
CA GLU A 33 5.55 -7.50 -15.63
C GLU A 33 4.38 -6.60 -16.04
N ILE A 34 4.40 -5.34 -15.61
CA ILE A 34 3.40 -4.35 -16.00
C ILE A 34 3.88 -3.62 -17.26
N THR A 35 3.18 -3.82 -18.38
CA THR A 35 3.53 -3.26 -19.69
C THR A 35 2.50 -2.24 -20.21
N SER A 36 1.40 -2.04 -19.51
CA SER A 36 0.30 -1.16 -19.92
C SER A 36 0.64 0.32 -19.75
N GLU A 37 0.76 1.05 -20.86
CA GLU A 37 1.01 2.50 -20.84
C GLU A 37 -0.11 3.27 -20.13
N VAL A 38 -1.37 2.88 -20.36
CA VAL A 38 -2.52 3.51 -19.70
C VAL A 38 -2.52 3.27 -18.19
N ALA A 39 -2.04 2.11 -17.73
CA ALA A 39 -1.91 1.83 -16.30
C ALA A 39 -0.87 2.77 -15.65
N TYR A 40 0.28 2.97 -16.29
CA TYR A 40 1.29 3.90 -15.78
C TYR A 40 0.84 5.36 -15.84
N ASP A 41 0.17 5.80 -16.91
CA ASP A 41 -0.33 7.19 -16.97
C ASP A 41 -1.41 7.43 -15.91
N THR A 42 -2.32 6.47 -15.72
CA THR A 42 -3.37 6.56 -14.68
C THR A 42 -2.76 6.53 -13.28
N ALA A 43 -1.78 5.65 -13.03
CA ALA A 43 -1.08 5.59 -11.74
C ALA A 43 -0.35 6.92 -11.44
N ARG A 44 0.23 7.57 -12.46
CA ARG A 44 0.85 8.89 -12.32
C ARG A 44 -0.16 9.96 -11.87
N TRP A 45 -1.37 9.94 -12.42
CA TRP A 45 -2.45 10.84 -11.98
C TRP A 45 -2.97 10.49 -10.58
N CYS A 46 -3.16 9.20 -10.28
CA CYS A 46 -3.54 8.73 -8.95
C CYS A 46 -2.52 9.16 -7.88
N LEU A 47 -1.21 9.07 -8.18
CA LEU A 47 -0.16 9.56 -7.28
C LEU A 47 -0.27 11.07 -7.04
N ALA A 48 -0.44 11.86 -8.11
CA ALA A 48 -0.57 13.31 -8.00
C ALA A 48 -1.80 13.73 -7.19
N ASP A 49 -2.95 13.07 -7.43
CA ASP A 49 -4.20 13.30 -6.72
C ASP A 49 -4.09 12.92 -5.23
N SER A 50 -3.53 11.75 -4.93
CA SER A 50 -3.31 11.29 -3.56
C SER A 50 -2.43 12.27 -2.78
N ILE A 51 -1.36 12.79 -3.40
CA ILE A 51 -0.51 13.82 -2.79
C ILE A 51 -1.30 15.11 -2.55
N ALA A 52 -2.15 15.55 -3.47
CA ALA A 52 -2.99 16.71 -3.28
C ALA A 52 -3.95 16.53 -2.08
N CYS A 53 -4.55 15.34 -1.94
CA CYS A 53 -5.36 14.97 -0.79
C CYS A 53 -4.58 15.07 0.52
N MET A 54 -3.33 14.55 0.56
CA MET A 54 -2.45 14.68 1.73
C MET A 54 -2.21 16.15 2.10
N PHE A 55 -1.93 17.01 1.12
CA PHE A 55 -1.69 18.43 1.38
C PHE A 55 -2.92 19.12 1.95
N GLN A 56 -4.11 18.80 1.43
CA GLN A 56 -5.37 19.37 1.93
C GLN A 56 -5.70 18.89 3.34
N ALA A 57 -5.33 17.65 3.71
CA ALA A 57 -5.56 17.10 5.04
C ALA A 57 -4.80 17.83 6.16
N HIS A 58 -3.68 18.51 5.84
CA HIS A 58 -2.90 19.27 6.83
C HIS A 58 -3.68 20.47 7.43
N ASP A 59 -4.71 20.98 6.75
CA ASP A 59 -5.57 22.05 7.25
C ASP A 59 -6.51 21.60 8.39
N TYR A 60 -6.53 20.30 8.72
CA TYR A 60 -7.47 19.71 9.66
C TYR A 60 -6.76 19.24 10.94
N PRO A 61 -6.89 19.95 12.07
CA PRO A 61 -6.28 19.57 13.35
C PRO A 61 -6.67 18.17 13.85
N ALA A 62 -7.84 17.68 13.43
CA ALA A 62 -8.27 16.32 13.73
C ALA A 62 -7.38 15.26 13.08
N CYS A 63 -6.83 15.54 11.88
CA CYS A 63 -5.84 14.71 11.19
C CYS A 63 -4.48 14.89 11.84
N THR A 64 -4.00 16.13 11.88
CA THR A 64 -2.59 16.43 12.18
C THR A 64 -2.20 16.10 13.61
N LYS A 65 -3.15 16.05 14.56
CA LYS A 65 -2.90 15.58 15.94
C LYS A 65 -2.50 14.09 16.03
N LEU A 66 -2.75 13.30 14.99
CA LEU A 66 -2.39 11.88 14.93
C LEU A 66 -1.05 11.64 14.23
N LEU A 67 -0.47 12.68 13.62
CA LEU A 67 0.78 12.59 12.88
C LEU A 67 2.00 12.72 13.81
N GLY A 68 3.18 12.45 13.25
CA GLY A 68 4.46 12.52 13.92
C GLY A 68 4.88 11.20 14.57
N PRO A 69 5.98 11.23 15.35
CA PRO A 69 6.50 10.06 16.05
C PRO A 69 5.61 9.67 17.23
N ILE A 70 5.62 8.37 17.58
CA ILE A 70 4.93 7.86 18.78
C ILE A 70 5.45 8.56 20.05
N VAL A 71 6.76 8.80 20.12
CA VAL A 71 7.40 9.55 21.22
C VAL A 71 7.63 10.99 20.76
N PRO A 72 6.94 12.00 21.34
CA PRO A 72 7.09 13.39 20.93
C PRO A 72 8.55 13.85 20.95
N GLY A 73 8.99 14.48 19.86
CA GLY A 73 10.36 14.98 19.69
C GLY A 73 11.37 13.94 19.19
N ALA A 74 10.99 12.66 19.05
CA ALA A 74 11.85 11.68 18.40
C ALA A 74 12.01 11.99 16.90
N THR A 75 13.21 11.78 16.39
CA THR A 75 13.55 11.86 14.97
C THR A 75 14.43 10.70 14.60
N LEU A 76 14.29 10.19 13.37
CA LEU A 76 15.09 9.11 12.83
C LEU A 76 15.80 9.63 11.57
N PRO A 77 17.02 10.20 11.71
CA PRO A 77 17.77 10.69 10.55
C PRO A 77 17.97 9.59 9.52
N GLY A 78 17.60 9.85 8.26
CA GLY A 78 17.61 8.86 7.19
C GLY A 78 16.38 7.94 7.16
N GLY A 79 15.41 8.19 8.05
CA GLY A 79 14.09 7.59 8.03
C GLY A 79 13.23 8.09 6.87
N ALA A 80 12.05 7.48 6.74
CA ALA A 80 11.04 7.87 5.76
C ALA A 80 10.43 9.24 6.12
N ARG A 81 10.25 10.09 5.12
CA ARG A 81 9.61 11.40 5.27
C ARG A 81 8.10 11.33 5.08
N VAL A 82 7.40 12.21 5.77
CA VAL A 82 5.96 12.44 5.58
C VAL A 82 5.75 13.73 4.77
N PRO A 83 5.13 13.67 3.58
CA PRO A 83 4.88 14.85 2.75
C PRO A 83 4.15 15.98 3.49
N GLY A 84 4.61 17.21 3.29
CA GLY A 84 4.06 18.40 3.95
C GLY A 84 4.53 18.61 5.40
N THR A 85 5.46 17.79 5.91
CA THR A 85 5.98 17.90 7.28
C THR A 85 7.52 17.89 7.32
N ALA A 86 8.08 18.14 8.50
CA ALA A 86 9.51 17.94 8.79
C ALA A 86 9.82 16.57 9.41
N TYR A 87 8.85 15.65 9.46
CA TYR A 87 9.04 14.36 10.13
C TYR A 87 9.93 13.42 9.32
N GLU A 88 10.90 12.81 10.00
CA GLU A 88 11.64 11.63 9.56
C GLU A 88 11.38 10.52 10.57
N LEU A 89 10.72 9.45 10.12
CA LEU A 89 10.16 8.40 10.96
C LEU A 89 10.62 7.02 10.48
N ASP A 90 10.37 5.98 11.28
CA ASP A 90 10.50 4.61 10.78
C ASP A 90 9.42 4.36 9.71
N PRO A 91 9.63 3.39 8.79
CA PRO A 91 8.70 3.15 7.69
C PRO A 91 7.27 2.83 8.14
N THR A 92 7.08 2.25 9.33
CA THR A 92 5.76 1.87 9.83
C THR A 92 4.99 3.12 10.25
N GLN A 93 5.61 3.97 11.06
CA GLN A 93 4.97 5.21 11.51
C GLN A 93 4.78 6.20 10.35
N ALA A 94 5.73 6.29 9.42
CA ALA A 94 5.58 7.06 8.19
C ALA A 94 4.41 6.54 7.33
N ALA A 95 4.26 5.22 7.19
CA ALA A 95 3.15 4.63 6.43
C ALA A 95 1.80 5.00 7.01
N PHE A 96 1.65 4.92 8.34
CA PHE A 96 0.43 5.37 9.02
C PHE A 96 0.15 6.85 8.78
N ASN A 97 1.17 7.70 8.90
CA ASN A 97 1.05 9.15 8.71
C ASN A 97 0.60 9.49 7.28
N ILE A 98 1.22 8.87 6.28
CA ILE A 98 0.91 9.09 4.86
C ILE A 98 -0.48 8.54 4.54
N GLY A 99 -0.81 7.32 4.99
CA GLY A 99 -2.14 6.74 4.77
C GLY A 99 -3.27 7.56 5.41
N ALA A 100 -3.06 8.04 6.64
CA ALA A 100 -4.01 8.93 7.31
C ALA A 100 -4.21 10.23 6.52
N LEU A 101 -3.13 10.83 6.00
CA LEU A 101 -3.20 12.04 5.19
C LEU A 101 -3.92 11.83 3.85
N VAL A 102 -3.64 10.73 3.14
CA VAL A 102 -4.28 10.41 1.85
C VAL A 102 -5.79 10.29 2.02
N ARG A 103 -6.23 9.52 3.01
CA ARG A 103 -7.62 9.12 3.14
C ARG A 103 -8.49 10.10 3.93
N TRP A 104 -7.88 11.06 4.64
CA TRP A 104 -8.55 11.83 5.69
C TRP A 104 -9.87 12.47 5.28
N LEU A 105 -9.91 13.05 4.07
CA LEU A 105 -11.03 13.85 3.58
C LEU A 105 -11.98 13.09 2.66
N ASP A 106 -11.69 11.81 2.38
CA ASP A 106 -12.48 10.99 1.46
C ASP A 106 -12.58 11.57 0.05
N PHE A 107 -11.48 12.16 -0.42
CA PHE A 107 -11.36 12.75 -1.76
C PHE A 107 -10.43 11.97 -2.69
N ASN A 108 -9.68 11.01 -2.14
CA ASN A 108 -8.81 10.15 -2.92
C ASN A 108 -9.63 9.16 -3.77
N ASP A 109 -8.94 8.41 -4.63
CA ASP A 109 -9.57 7.53 -5.61
C ASP A 109 -10.57 6.51 -5.02
N THR A 110 -11.37 5.88 -5.88
CA THR A 110 -12.39 4.92 -5.44
C THR A 110 -12.51 3.77 -6.40
N TRP A 111 -12.67 2.56 -5.84
CA TRP A 111 -13.03 1.34 -6.54
C TRP A 111 -14.36 0.81 -6.01
N LEU A 112 -15.39 0.80 -6.86
CA LEU A 112 -16.73 0.33 -6.49
C LEU A 112 -16.96 -1.06 -7.07
N ALA A 113 -17.01 -2.06 -6.19
CA ALA A 113 -17.22 -3.46 -6.55
C ALA A 113 -18.20 -4.14 -5.57
N ALA A 114 -18.13 -5.47 -5.40
CA ALA A 114 -18.89 -6.15 -4.33
C ALA A 114 -18.45 -5.65 -2.95
N GLU A 115 -17.15 -5.40 -2.79
CA GLU A 115 -16.62 -4.54 -1.73
C GLU A 115 -16.25 -3.16 -2.27
N TRP A 116 -16.45 -2.12 -1.45
CA TRP A 116 -16.03 -0.76 -1.80
C TRP A 116 -14.68 -0.46 -1.16
N GLY A 117 -13.84 0.34 -1.81
CA GLY A 117 -12.58 0.75 -1.22
C GLY A 117 -11.84 1.83 -1.98
N HIS A 118 -10.72 2.24 -1.41
CA HIS A 118 -9.85 3.29 -1.93
C HIS A 118 -8.44 2.71 -2.10
N PRO A 119 -8.09 2.17 -3.29
CA PRO A 119 -6.80 1.51 -3.46
C PRO A 119 -5.59 2.43 -3.29
N SER A 120 -5.75 3.74 -3.49
CA SER A 120 -4.72 4.74 -3.17
C SER A 120 -4.29 4.76 -1.70
N ASP A 121 -5.07 4.20 -0.77
CA ASP A 121 -4.68 4.07 0.64
C ASP A 121 -3.37 3.27 0.83
N ASN A 122 -3.08 2.32 -0.08
CA ASN A 122 -1.83 1.56 -0.09
C ASN A 122 -0.59 2.44 -0.36
N LEU A 123 -0.77 3.66 -0.87
CA LEU A 123 0.33 4.60 -1.08
C LEU A 123 1.09 4.90 0.22
N GLY A 124 0.42 4.81 1.38
CA GLY A 124 1.06 5.00 2.68
C GLY A 124 2.28 4.09 2.86
N SER A 125 2.08 2.78 2.72
CA SER A 125 3.16 1.81 2.87
C SER A 125 4.16 1.86 1.72
N ILE A 126 3.67 1.98 0.48
CA ILE A 126 4.52 2.01 -0.72
C ILE A 126 5.49 3.18 -0.65
N LEU A 127 5.00 4.39 -0.38
CA LEU A 127 5.83 5.59 -0.37
C LEU A 127 6.79 5.62 0.83
N ALA A 128 6.33 5.22 2.02
CA ALA A 128 7.18 5.17 3.21
C ALA A 128 8.35 4.19 3.04
N VAL A 129 8.08 2.98 2.55
CA VAL A 129 9.12 1.98 2.33
C VAL A 129 10.04 2.40 1.18
N ALA A 130 9.49 2.95 0.09
CA ALA A 130 10.31 3.41 -1.04
C ALA A 130 11.27 4.54 -0.66
N ASP A 131 10.81 5.57 0.07
CA ASP A 131 11.68 6.68 0.53
C ASP A 131 12.74 6.16 1.51
N PHE A 132 12.37 5.32 2.48
CA PHE A 132 13.34 4.74 3.42
C PHE A 132 14.43 3.91 2.72
N LEU A 133 14.04 2.98 1.84
CA LEU A 133 15.00 2.14 1.13
C LEU A 133 15.91 2.97 0.22
N SER A 134 15.35 3.99 -0.45
CA SER A 134 16.13 4.88 -1.31
C SER A 134 17.17 5.66 -0.51
N ARG A 135 16.77 6.27 0.61
CA ARG A 135 17.66 7.00 1.52
C ARG A 135 18.75 6.11 2.10
N ARG A 136 18.40 4.87 2.47
CA ARG A 136 19.36 3.88 2.98
C ARG A 136 20.38 3.50 1.91
N ASN A 137 19.93 3.24 0.67
CA ASN A 137 20.81 2.88 -0.44
C ASN A 137 21.75 4.05 -0.79
N GLU A 138 21.20 5.26 -0.91
CA GLU A 138 21.99 6.47 -1.22
C GLU A 138 23.05 6.75 -0.15
N ALA A 139 22.76 6.49 1.12
CA ALA A 139 23.71 6.65 2.22
C ALA A 139 24.94 5.72 2.10
N VAL A 140 24.82 4.60 1.38
CA VAL A 140 25.92 3.66 1.10
C VAL A 140 26.43 3.74 -0.35
N GLY A 141 25.99 4.75 -1.12
CA GLY A 141 26.41 4.97 -2.51
C GLY A 141 25.73 4.05 -3.53
N GLU A 142 24.65 3.38 -3.16
CA GLU A 142 23.81 2.58 -4.05
C GLU A 142 22.66 3.41 -4.64
N ALA A 143 22.09 2.95 -5.75
CA ALA A 143 20.93 3.60 -6.36
C ALA A 143 19.67 3.45 -5.49
N GLY A 144 18.95 4.55 -5.30
CA GLY A 144 17.61 4.54 -4.74
C GLY A 144 16.56 4.01 -5.73
N LEU A 145 15.35 3.78 -5.22
CA LEU A 145 14.19 3.43 -6.04
C LEU A 145 13.72 4.66 -6.83
N THR A 146 13.11 4.42 -7.98
CA THR A 146 12.57 5.45 -8.85
C THR A 146 11.08 5.69 -8.59
N VAL A 147 10.56 6.83 -9.07
CA VAL A 147 9.11 7.06 -9.08
C VAL A 147 8.41 6.00 -9.94
N LYS A 148 9.04 5.48 -11.00
CA LYS A 148 8.46 4.39 -11.80
C LYS A 148 8.24 3.13 -10.95
N ASP A 149 9.14 2.81 -10.03
CA ASP A 149 8.97 1.68 -9.11
C ASP A 149 7.76 1.88 -8.20
N VAL A 150 7.58 3.09 -7.66
CA VAL A 150 6.39 3.47 -6.87
C VAL A 150 5.10 3.27 -7.69
N LEU A 151 5.08 3.75 -8.94
CA LEU A 151 3.91 3.57 -9.82
C LEU A 151 3.61 2.09 -10.10
N THR A 152 4.64 1.26 -10.33
CA THR A 152 4.48 -0.19 -10.50
C THR A 152 3.83 -0.82 -9.27
N TRP A 153 4.31 -0.47 -8.07
CA TRP A 153 3.75 -0.99 -6.82
C TRP A 153 2.32 -0.50 -6.56
N MET A 154 2.00 0.74 -6.92
CA MET A 154 0.63 1.24 -6.86
C MET A 154 -0.30 0.41 -7.74
N ILE A 155 0.09 0.15 -9.01
CA ILE A 155 -0.70 -0.67 -9.94
C ILE A 155 -0.94 -2.07 -9.36
N LYS A 156 0.12 -2.73 -8.87
CA LYS A 156 -0.02 -4.07 -8.28
C LYS A 156 -0.93 -4.08 -7.06
N ALA A 157 -0.85 -3.07 -6.20
CA ALA A 157 -1.74 -2.95 -5.03
C ALA A 157 -3.20 -2.75 -5.43
N HIS A 158 -3.46 -1.92 -6.46
CA HIS A 158 -4.80 -1.72 -7.00
C HIS A 158 -5.37 -3.01 -7.58
N GLU A 159 -4.56 -3.78 -8.31
CA GLU A 159 -4.97 -5.05 -8.89
C GLU A 159 -5.39 -6.03 -7.79
N ILE A 160 -4.55 -6.25 -6.77
CA ILE A 160 -4.83 -7.22 -5.70
C ILE A 160 -6.09 -6.84 -4.94
N GLN A 161 -6.19 -5.60 -4.46
CA GLN A 161 -7.34 -5.15 -3.68
C GLN A 161 -8.61 -5.11 -4.54
N GLY A 162 -8.52 -4.52 -5.73
CA GLY A 162 -9.66 -4.31 -6.62
C GLY A 162 -10.24 -5.63 -7.14
N VAL A 163 -9.39 -6.58 -7.54
CA VAL A 163 -9.82 -7.89 -8.05
C VAL A 163 -10.44 -8.73 -6.95
N LEU A 164 -9.85 -8.77 -5.75
CA LEU A 164 -10.48 -9.46 -4.62
C LEU A 164 -11.84 -8.86 -4.25
N ALA A 165 -11.98 -7.54 -4.36
CA ALA A 165 -13.24 -6.83 -4.10
C ALA A 165 -14.34 -7.06 -5.16
N LEU A 166 -14.02 -7.59 -6.35
CA LEU A 166 -15.01 -7.78 -7.43
C LEU A 166 -16.19 -8.67 -7.02
N GLU A 167 -15.91 -9.77 -6.33
CA GLU A 167 -16.92 -10.79 -6.01
C GLU A 167 -16.97 -11.13 -4.51
N ASN A 168 -16.06 -10.59 -3.71
CA ASN A 168 -16.02 -10.81 -2.25
C ASN A 168 -16.44 -9.53 -1.54
N SER A 169 -17.42 -9.66 -0.65
CA SER A 169 -18.02 -8.55 0.10
C SER A 169 -17.87 -8.87 1.59
N PHE A 170 -16.88 -8.23 2.20
CA PHE A 170 -16.50 -8.33 3.62
C PHE A 170 -17.47 -7.54 4.50
N ASN A 171 -18.02 -6.43 4.01
CA ASN A 171 -19.04 -5.65 4.71
C ASN A 171 -20.30 -6.49 5.03
N ARG A 172 -20.68 -7.43 4.14
CA ARG A 172 -21.80 -8.37 4.37
C ARG A 172 -21.55 -9.37 5.49
N VAL A 173 -20.30 -9.52 5.94
CA VAL A 173 -19.92 -10.36 7.08
C VAL A 173 -19.35 -9.54 8.25
N GLY A 174 -19.42 -8.21 8.20
CA GLY A 174 -18.99 -7.31 9.27
C GLY A 174 -17.47 -7.22 9.44
N LEU A 175 -16.73 -7.32 8.34
CA LEU A 175 -15.26 -7.28 8.31
C LEU A 175 -14.69 -6.04 7.58
N ASP A 176 -15.51 -5.04 7.25
CA ASP A 176 -15.08 -3.75 6.67
C ASP A 176 -14.93 -2.63 7.70
#